data_AF-A0A6M2D7J7-F1
#
_entry.id   AF-A0A6M2D7J7-F1
#
_cell.length_a   1.000
_cell.length_b   1.000
_cell.length_c   1.000
_cell.angle_alpha   90.00
_cell.angle_beta   90.00
_cell.angle_gamma   90.00
#
_symmetry.space_group_name_H-M   'P 1'
#
loop_
_entity.id
_entity.type
_entity.pdbx_description
1 polymer ?
#
loop_
_entity_poly.entity_id
_entity_poly.type
_entity_poly.pdbx_seq_one_letter_code
_entity_poly.pdbx_strand_id
1 'polypeptide(L)'
;GKNLGGTLGMANKGKACRNGNAALGLDRPVTFSGVQTSAHEIAHLLNADHDGHGAAKNCSSDEGYIMSSPRRNGNNSCAFSNCSKNDIADFLTWRYSKCLLRKDVCHVISLPNKAADLPGDVMDGQTFCKEYYREPRYMNSTYIKFQSDLEQCVFRCLVHDTYSH
;
A
#
# COMPACT_ATOMS: atom_id res chain seq x y z
N GLY A 1 0.56 -0.42 24.70
CA GLY A 1 -0.18 -0.57 23.44
C GLY A 1 -0.09 -2.02 23.00
N LYS A 2 -1.20 -2.64 22.62
CA LYS A 2 -1.20 -4.06 22.20
C LYS A 2 -0.47 -4.20 20.86
N ASN A 3 0.46 -5.15 20.79
CA ASN A 3 1.06 -5.65 19.55
C ASN A 3 -0.06 -6.06 18.58
N LEU A 4 -0.22 -5.32 17.49
CA LEU A 4 -0.99 -5.75 16.33
C LEU A 4 -0.06 -6.64 15.51
N GLY A 5 -0.13 -7.96 15.72
CA GLY A 5 0.69 -8.91 14.97
C GLY A 5 0.45 -8.76 13.47
N GLY A 6 1.46 -8.41 12.69
CA GLY A 6 1.49 -8.46 11.21
C GLY A 6 0.51 -7.56 10.43
N THR A 7 -0.58 -7.11 11.04
CA THR A 7 -1.66 -6.38 10.36
C THR A 7 -1.34 -4.89 10.24
N LEU A 8 -1.28 -4.40 9.00
CA LEU A 8 -1.00 -2.99 8.70
C LEU A 8 -2.27 -2.14 8.53
N GLY A 9 -3.44 -2.77 8.35
CA GLY A 9 -4.70 -2.06 8.20
C GLY A 9 -5.91 -3.00 8.29
N MET A 10 -7.10 -2.40 8.29
CA MET A 10 -8.39 -3.10 8.32
C MET A 10 -9.45 -2.28 7.57
N ALA A 11 -10.32 -2.96 6.83
CA ALA A 11 -11.46 -2.36 6.15
C ALA A 11 -12.69 -3.27 6.15
N ASN A 12 -13.88 -2.67 6.10
CA ASN A 12 -15.12 -3.42 5.91
C ASN A 12 -15.34 -3.71 4.42
N LYS A 13 -15.05 -4.94 3.99
CA LYS A 13 -15.12 -5.32 2.57
C LYS A 13 -16.48 -4.98 1.93
N GLY A 14 -16.45 -4.33 0.76
CA GLY A 14 -17.65 -4.02 -0.04
C GLY A 14 -18.60 -3.01 0.58
N LYS A 15 -18.13 -2.18 1.52
CA LYS A 15 -18.94 -1.16 2.23
C LYS A 15 -18.74 0.27 1.73
N ALA A 16 -18.05 0.51 0.61
CA ALA A 16 -17.75 1.86 0.11
C ALA A 16 -18.94 2.84 0.00
N CYS A 17 -20.19 2.34 -0.08
CA CYS A 17 -21.40 3.16 -0.14
C CYS A 17 -22.46 2.78 0.90
N ARG A 18 -22.07 2.11 2.00
CA ARG A 18 -22.99 1.60 3.02
C ARG A 18 -22.49 1.93 4.42
N ASN A 19 -23.35 1.74 5.41
CA ASN A 19 -22.93 1.82 6.81
C ASN A 19 -21.72 0.90 7.05
N GLY A 20 -20.69 1.45 7.68
CA GLY A 20 -19.38 0.80 7.80
C GLY A 20 -18.40 1.13 6.68
N ASN A 21 -18.65 2.16 5.85
CA ASN A 21 -17.67 2.70 4.90
C ASN A 21 -16.45 3.31 5.63
N ALA A 22 -15.60 2.44 6.17
CA ALA A 22 -14.47 2.80 7.00
C ALA A 22 -13.32 1.83 6.74
N ALA A 23 -12.13 2.43 6.61
CA ALA A 23 -10.85 1.77 6.49
C ALA A 23 -9.88 2.46 7.46
N LEU A 24 -9.00 1.68 8.07
CA LEU A 24 -7.92 2.15 8.92
C LEU A 24 -6.61 1.58 8.37
N GLY A 25 -5.63 2.44 8.12
CA GLY A 25 -4.29 2.05 7.74
C GLY A 25 -3.25 2.62 8.70
N LEU A 26 -2.25 1.82 9.04
CA LEU A 26 -1.06 2.28 9.74
C LEU A 26 -0.07 2.84 8.72
N ASP A 27 0.44 4.03 9.02
CA ASP A 27 1.59 4.60 8.35
C ASP A 27 2.84 4.45 9.23
N ARG A 28 3.98 4.22 8.58
CA ARG A 28 5.29 4.45 9.19
C ARG A 28 5.75 5.83 8.75
N PRO A 29 5.86 6.80 9.69
CA PRO A 29 6.23 8.17 9.37
C PRO A 29 7.46 8.25 8.47
N VAL A 30 7.50 9.29 7.61
CA VAL A 30 8.60 9.58 6.66
C VAL A 30 8.67 8.61 5.48
N THR A 31 8.34 7.33 5.64
CA THR A 31 8.47 6.32 4.58
C THR A 31 7.38 6.33 3.51
N PHE A 32 6.30 7.09 3.73
CA PHE A 32 5.08 7.08 2.90
C PHE A 32 4.42 5.70 2.73
N SER A 33 4.76 4.72 3.59
CA SER A 33 4.20 3.37 3.55
C SER A 33 2.67 3.36 3.68
N GLY A 34 2.11 4.34 4.38
CA GLY A 34 0.68 4.57 4.50
C GLY A 34 -0.05 4.73 3.17
N VAL A 35 0.60 5.21 2.11
CA VAL A 35 -0.04 5.34 0.78
C VAL A 35 -0.46 3.97 0.26
N GLN A 36 0.45 3.00 0.29
CA GLN A 36 0.19 1.63 -0.15
C GLN A 36 -0.81 0.92 0.78
N THR A 37 -0.70 1.14 2.10
CA THR A 37 -1.68 0.61 3.08
C THR A 37 -3.08 1.18 2.82
N SER A 38 -3.21 2.50 2.65
CA SER A 38 -4.49 3.13 2.35
C SER A 38 -5.09 2.63 1.04
N ALA A 39 -4.28 2.47 -0.01
CA ALA A 39 -4.75 1.91 -1.27
C ALA A 39 -5.29 0.48 -1.11
N HIS A 40 -4.61 -0.36 -0.32
CA HIS A 40 -5.04 -1.72 0.01
C HIS A 40 -6.40 -1.73 0.72
N GLU A 41 -6.54 -0.94 1.78
CA GLU A 41 -7.77 -0.93 2.57
C GLU A 41 -8.95 -0.29 1.80
N ILE A 42 -8.69 0.70 0.95
CA ILE A 42 -9.70 1.26 0.03
C ILE A 42 -10.14 0.20 -0.98
N ALA A 43 -9.23 -0.61 -1.52
CA ALA A 43 -9.60 -1.67 -2.43
C ALA A 43 -10.51 -2.72 -1.77
N HIS A 44 -10.28 -3.05 -0.50
CA HIS A 44 -11.23 -3.86 0.28
C HIS A 44 -12.62 -3.19 0.38
N LEU A 45 -12.71 -1.88 0.68
CA LEU A 45 -14.00 -1.17 0.67
C LEU A 45 -14.73 -1.30 -0.68
N LEU A 46 -13.96 -1.37 -1.77
CA LEU A 46 -14.41 -1.60 -3.15
C LEU A 46 -14.54 -3.09 -3.52
N ASN A 47 -14.60 -3.97 -2.52
CA ASN A 47 -14.84 -5.41 -2.62
C ASN A 47 -13.70 -6.25 -3.22
N ALA A 48 -12.49 -5.72 -3.39
CA ALA A 48 -11.34 -6.53 -3.79
C ALA A 48 -10.98 -7.57 -2.71
N ASP A 49 -10.78 -8.82 -3.12
CA ASP A 49 -10.14 -9.85 -2.30
C ASP A 49 -8.61 -9.69 -2.28
N HIS A 50 -7.97 -10.34 -1.31
CA HIS A 50 -6.52 -10.57 -1.41
C HIS A 50 -6.22 -11.46 -2.62
N ASP A 51 -5.12 -11.16 -3.33
CA ASP A 51 -4.62 -12.05 -4.37
C ASP A 51 -4.39 -13.45 -3.79
N GLY A 52 -4.84 -14.48 -4.50
CA GLY A 52 -4.75 -15.88 -4.09
C GLY A 52 -5.90 -16.34 -3.22
N HIS A 53 -6.88 -15.48 -2.93
CA HIS A 53 -8.04 -15.79 -2.07
C HIS A 53 -9.37 -15.42 -2.74
N GLY A 54 -10.45 -16.08 -2.31
CA GLY A 54 -11.82 -15.70 -2.71
C GLY A 54 -12.02 -15.63 -4.23
N ALA A 55 -12.53 -14.49 -4.71
CA ALA A 55 -12.72 -14.22 -6.13
C ALA A 55 -11.38 -14.03 -6.88
N ALA A 56 -10.32 -13.65 -6.17
CA ALA A 56 -8.98 -13.39 -6.69
C ALA A 56 -8.01 -14.59 -6.62
N LYS A 57 -8.52 -15.82 -6.43
CA LYS A 57 -7.71 -17.06 -6.33
C LYS A 57 -6.79 -17.34 -7.53
N ASN A 58 -7.07 -16.74 -8.69
CA ASN A 58 -6.29 -16.94 -9.92
C ASN A 58 -5.10 -15.98 -10.05
N CYS A 59 -5.00 -14.95 -9.20
CA CYS A 59 -3.82 -14.07 -9.13
C CYS A 59 -2.97 -14.51 -7.95
N SER A 60 -1.65 -14.66 -8.13
CA SER A 60 -0.81 -15.17 -7.05
C SER A 60 -0.44 -14.05 -6.09
N SER A 61 -0.48 -14.32 -4.78
CA SER A 61 0.02 -13.39 -3.77
C SER A 61 1.55 -13.22 -3.84
N ASP A 62 2.26 -14.08 -4.56
CA ASP A 62 3.70 -13.97 -4.76
C ASP A 62 4.07 -12.87 -5.77
N GLU A 63 3.12 -12.42 -6.61
CA GLU A 63 3.37 -11.37 -7.59
C GLU A 63 3.51 -9.97 -6.96
N GLY A 64 3.11 -9.80 -5.71
CA GLY A 64 3.38 -8.60 -4.91
C GLY A 64 2.62 -7.35 -5.36
N TYR A 65 1.43 -7.51 -5.94
CA TYR A 65 0.49 -6.41 -6.19
C TYR A 65 -0.06 -5.85 -4.86
N ILE A 66 -0.74 -4.70 -4.92
CA ILE A 66 -1.29 -4.02 -3.73
C ILE A 66 -2.11 -4.96 -2.85
N MET A 67 -2.90 -5.88 -3.43
CA MET A 67 -3.77 -6.81 -2.68
C MET A 67 -3.10 -8.13 -2.30
N SER A 68 -1.80 -8.28 -2.52
CA SER A 68 -1.06 -9.48 -2.10
C SER A 68 -0.96 -9.55 -0.57
N SER A 69 -1.27 -10.73 -0.02
CA SER A 69 -1.17 -11.04 1.41
C SER A 69 -0.34 -12.32 1.63
N PRO A 70 0.77 -12.27 2.39
CA PRO A 70 1.33 -11.09 3.04
C PRO A 70 1.84 -10.05 2.03
N ARG A 71 1.89 -8.78 2.45
CA ARG A 71 2.39 -7.67 1.62
C ARG A 71 3.83 -7.94 1.19
N ARG A 72 4.11 -7.73 -0.11
CA ARG A 72 5.45 -7.86 -0.68
C ARG A 72 5.93 -6.53 -1.24
N ASN A 73 7.24 -6.33 -1.17
CA ASN A 73 7.89 -5.21 -1.87
C ASN A 73 8.32 -5.70 -3.26
N GLY A 74 8.29 -4.81 -4.24
CA GLY A 74 8.69 -5.12 -5.62
C GLY A 74 8.02 -4.21 -6.63
N ASN A 75 8.27 -4.49 -7.91
CA ASN A 75 7.83 -3.63 -9.02
C ASN A 75 6.30 -3.49 -9.09
N ASN A 76 5.55 -4.45 -8.56
CA ASN A 76 4.08 -4.45 -8.56
C ASN A 76 3.45 -3.82 -7.32
N SER A 77 4.24 -3.42 -6.32
CA SER A 77 3.75 -2.96 -5.00
C SER A 77 2.92 -1.65 -5.05
N CYS A 78 2.87 -1.00 -6.21
CA CYS A 78 2.07 0.20 -6.48
C CYS A 78 0.99 -0.04 -7.54
N ALA A 79 0.74 -1.29 -7.93
CA ALA A 79 -0.24 -1.66 -8.95
C ALA A 79 -1.26 -2.68 -8.42
N PHE A 80 -2.46 -2.66 -9.00
CA PHE A 80 -3.48 -3.69 -8.78
C PHE A 80 -3.31 -4.83 -9.79
N SER A 81 -3.47 -6.07 -9.31
CA SER A 81 -3.56 -7.26 -10.15
C SER A 81 -4.80 -7.19 -11.05
N ASN A 82 -4.86 -8.04 -12.08
CA ASN A 82 -6.08 -8.13 -12.88
C ASN A 82 -7.28 -8.65 -12.08
N CYS A 83 -7.06 -9.48 -11.06
CA CYS A 83 -8.14 -9.94 -10.18
C CYS A 83 -8.69 -8.78 -9.35
N SER A 84 -7.84 -7.96 -8.72
CA SER A 84 -8.32 -6.80 -7.95
C SER A 84 -9.05 -5.80 -8.85
N LYS A 85 -8.55 -5.57 -10.08
CA LYS A 85 -9.25 -4.71 -11.06
C LYS A 85 -10.63 -5.25 -11.41
N ASN A 86 -10.75 -6.56 -11.61
CA ASN A 86 -12.02 -7.21 -11.94
C ASN A 86 -13.00 -7.16 -10.76
N ASP A 87 -12.54 -7.41 -9.53
CA ASP A 87 -13.39 -7.32 -8.33
C ASP A 87 -13.94 -5.90 -8.15
N ILE A 88 -13.09 -4.89 -8.32
CA ILE A 88 -13.49 -3.48 -8.23
C ILE A 88 -14.48 -3.14 -9.37
N ALA A 89 -14.21 -3.59 -10.59
CA ALA A 89 -15.10 -3.37 -11.73
C ALA A 89 -16.48 -4.01 -11.50
N ASP A 90 -16.54 -5.24 -10.98
CA ASP A 90 -17.79 -5.92 -10.62
C ASP A 90 -18.54 -5.15 -9.53
N PHE A 91 -17.85 -4.70 -8.47
CA PHE A 91 -18.44 -3.90 -7.40
C PHE A 91 -19.12 -2.63 -7.93
N LEU A 92 -18.53 -1.97 -8.94
CA LEU A 92 -19.10 -0.76 -9.54
C LEU A 92 -20.40 -1.03 -10.33
N THR A 93 -20.71 -2.29 -10.66
CA THR A 93 -22.01 -2.67 -11.25
C THR A 93 -23.11 -2.87 -10.21
N TRP A 94 -22.76 -3.02 -8.93
CA TRP A 94 -23.71 -3.35 -7.87
C TRP A 94 -24.69 -2.20 -7.59
N ARG A 95 -25.95 -2.52 -7.30
CA ARG A 95 -27.01 -1.51 -7.04
C ARG A 95 -26.64 -0.53 -5.92
N TYR A 96 -25.83 -0.94 -4.95
CA TYR A 96 -25.44 -0.13 -3.81
C TYR A 96 -24.14 0.65 -3.99
N SER A 97 -23.35 0.45 -5.06
CA SER A 97 -22.15 1.27 -5.33
C SER A 97 -22.45 2.59 -6.05
N LYS A 98 -23.73 2.88 -6.30
CA LYS A 98 -24.21 4.09 -7.00
C LYS A 98 -23.69 5.42 -6.41
N CYS A 99 -23.29 5.46 -5.14
CA CYS A 99 -22.71 6.67 -4.55
C CYS A 99 -21.38 7.08 -5.22
N LEU A 100 -20.64 6.13 -5.82
CA LEU A 100 -19.38 6.38 -6.52
C LEU A 100 -19.57 6.84 -7.98
N LEU A 101 -20.77 6.63 -8.54
CA LEU A 101 -21.08 6.91 -9.95
C LEU A 101 -21.71 8.29 -10.15
N ARG A 102 -22.00 8.99 -9.05
CA ARG A 102 -22.61 10.31 -9.09
C ARG A 102 -21.59 11.37 -8.71
N LYS A 103 -21.50 12.40 -9.53
CA LYS A 103 -20.65 13.57 -9.27
C LYS A 103 -21.46 14.63 -8.53
N ASP A 104 -21.96 14.27 -7.36
CA ASP A 104 -22.95 15.11 -6.65
C ASP A 104 -22.27 16.27 -5.87
N VAL A 105 -20.95 16.24 -5.66
CA VAL A 105 -20.24 17.29 -4.92
C VAL A 105 -18.82 17.51 -5.46
N CYS A 106 -18.50 18.73 -5.89
CA CYS A 106 -17.11 19.17 -6.06
C CYS A 106 -16.52 19.48 -4.68
N HIS A 107 -15.86 18.51 -4.06
CA HIS A 107 -14.95 18.82 -2.97
C HIS A 107 -13.66 19.37 -3.57
N VAL A 108 -13.38 20.66 -3.35
CA VAL A 108 -12.03 21.19 -3.58
C VAL A 108 -11.15 20.59 -2.49
N ILE A 109 -10.51 19.48 -2.80
CA ILE A 109 -9.40 18.98 -1.99
C ILE A 109 -8.24 19.94 -2.28
N SER A 110 -8.08 20.93 -1.39
CA SER A 110 -6.86 21.74 -1.39
C SER A 110 -5.74 20.87 -0.87
N LEU A 111 -5.08 20.14 -1.78
CA LEU A 111 -3.78 19.58 -1.44
C LEU A 111 -2.86 20.78 -1.16
N PRO A 112 -2.19 20.84 0.00
CA PRO A 112 -1.25 21.93 0.27
C PRO A 112 -0.22 21.98 -0.87
N ASN A 113 0.28 23.16 -1.25
CA ASN A 113 1.27 23.32 -2.33
C ASN A 113 2.52 22.41 -2.18
N LYS A 114 2.75 21.85 -0.99
CA LYS A 114 3.74 20.79 -0.71
C LYS A 114 3.42 19.41 -1.31
N ALA A 115 2.22 19.21 -1.88
CA ALA A 115 1.87 18.03 -2.67
C ALA A 115 2.40 18.12 -4.11
N ALA A 116 3.09 19.20 -4.49
CA ALA A 116 3.86 19.28 -5.71
C ALA A 116 5.13 18.41 -5.65
N ASP A 117 5.70 18.22 -4.46
CA ASP A 117 6.90 17.42 -4.23
C ASP A 117 6.52 15.93 -4.23
N LEU A 118 7.26 15.13 -4.99
CA LEU A 118 7.14 13.68 -4.96
C LEU A 118 7.78 13.14 -3.67
N PRO A 119 7.42 11.92 -3.21
CA PRO A 119 8.02 11.33 -2.03
C PRO A 119 9.57 11.33 -2.05
N GLY A 120 10.17 11.15 -3.24
CA GLY A 120 11.63 11.19 -3.41
C GLY A 120 12.28 12.57 -3.32
N ASP A 121 11.51 13.65 -3.45
CA ASP A 121 12.00 15.03 -3.30
C ASP A 121 12.16 15.42 -1.82
N VAL A 122 11.39 14.77 -0.94
CA VAL A 122 11.35 15.05 0.50
C VAL A 122 11.93 13.95 1.37
N MET A 123 12.22 12.78 0.79
CA MET A 123 12.85 11.65 1.46
C MET A 123 13.99 11.12 0.60
N ASP A 124 15.22 11.32 1.07
CA ASP A 124 16.39 10.72 0.44
C ASP A 124 16.53 9.24 0.77
N GLY A 125 17.39 8.57 0.01
CA GLY A 125 17.59 7.14 0.17
C GLY A 125 18.11 6.73 1.55
N GLN A 126 19.01 7.52 2.12
CA GLN A 126 19.60 7.23 3.42
C GLN A 126 18.55 7.30 4.55
N THR A 127 17.64 8.27 4.46
CA THR A 127 16.50 8.45 5.36
C THR A 127 15.53 7.29 5.22
N PHE A 128 15.15 6.91 3.99
CA PHE A 128 14.30 5.75 3.76
C PHE A 128 14.87 4.47 4.38
N CYS A 129 16.14 4.16 4.13
CA CYS A 129 16.77 2.95 4.66
C CYS A 129 16.73 2.93 6.19
N LYS A 130 17.09 4.05 6.84
CA LYS A 130 17.11 4.14 8.31
C LYS A 130 15.72 3.99 8.92
N GLU A 131 14.71 4.63 8.35
CA GLU A 131 13.35 4.60 8.90
C GLU A 131 12.61 3.28 8.63
N TYR A 132 12.78 2.74 7.42
CA TYR A 132 12.12 1.49 7.03
C TYR A 132 12.77 0.26 7.69
N TYR A 133 14.10 0.22 7.71
CA TYR A 133 14.91 -0.82 8.34
C TYR A 133 15.59 -0.29 9.61
N ARG A 134 14.77 -0.09 10.65
CA ARG A 134 15.20 0.46 11.94
C ARG A 134 15.40 -0.59 13.03
N GLU A 135 16.03 -0.14 14.11
CA GLU A 135 16.15 -0.88 15.36
C GLU A 135 14.78 -1.19 16.00
N PRO A 136 14.66 -2.27 16.78
CA PRO A 136 15.73 -3.19 17.17
C PRO A 136 16.02 -4.27 16.12
N ARG A 137 15.19 -4.40 15.08
CA ARG A 137 15.30 -5.50 14.10
C ARG A 137 16.49 -5.36 13.16
N TYR A 138 16.75 -4.14 12.69
CA TYR A 138 17.83 -3.87 11.76
C TYR A 138 18.74 -2.79 12.32
N MET A 139 20.04 -3.06 12.35
CA MET A 139 21.09 -2.10 12.72
C MET A 139 21.91 -1.67 11.51
N ASN A 140 22.59 -0.53 11.63
CA ASN A 140 23.53 0.00 10.63
C ASN A 140 22.91 0.14 9.23
N SER A 141 21.62 0.50 9.16
CA SER A 141 20.92 0.64 7.90
C SER A 141 21.47 1.82 7.08
N THR A 142 21.98 1.50 5.89
CA THR A 142 22.64 2.46 5.00
C THR A 142 22.18 2.31 3.57
N TYR A 143 22.08 3.42 2.87
CA TYR A 143 21.73 3.43 1.45
C TYR A 143 22.95 3.12 0.60
N ILE A 144 22.82 2.15 -0.31
CA ILE A 144 23.84 1.86 -1.33
C ILE A 144 23.32 2.32 -2.69
N LYS A 145 24.08 3.22 -3.31
CA LYS A 145 23.75 3.78 -4.63
C LYS A 145 24.60 3.13 -5.72
N PHE A 146 23.98 2.29 -6.53
CA PHE A 146 24.56 1.78 -7.78
C PHE A 146 23.78 2.31 -8.98
N GLN A 147 24.48 2.73 -10.05
CA GLN A 147 23.80 3.22 -11.25
C GLN A 147 22.94 2.13 -11.92
N SER A 148 23.43 0.89 -11.96
CA SER A 148 22.68 -0.24 -12.48
C SER A 148 21.37 -0.51 -11.74
N ASP A 149 21.30 -0.22 -10.44
CA ASP A 149 20.07 -0.33 -9.65
C ASP A 149 19.11 0.81 -10.02
N LEU A 150 19.62 2.05 -10.15
CA LEU A 150 18.80 3.22 -10.49
C LEU A 150 18.19 3.15 -11.89
N GLU A 151 18.92 2.61 -12.87
CA GLU A 151 18.42 2.34 -14.23
C GLU A 151 17.23 1.37 -14.23
N GLN A 152 17.11 0.54 -13.21
CA GLN A 152 16.02 -0.43 -13.02
C GLN A 152 15.00 0.03 -11.99
N CYS A 153 15.08 1.27 -11.51
CA CYS A 153 14.26 1.80 -10.41
C CYS A 153 14.34 0.95 -9.13
N VAL A 154 15.48 0.30 -8.90
CA VAL A 154 15.76 -0.51 -7.72
C VAL A 154 16.42 0.34 -6.65
N PHE A 155 15.92 0.17 -5.43
CA PHE A 155 16.40 0.87 -4.25
C PHE A 155 17.01 -0.13 -3.26
N ARG A 156 18.29 0.08 -2.87
CA ARG A 156 19.05 -0.90 -2.09
C ARG A 156 19.47 -0.36 -0.73
N CYS A 157 19.09 -1.07 0.33
CA CYS A 157 19.57 -0.84 1.69
C CYS A 157 20.49 -1.96 2.14
N LEU A 158 21.64 -1.59 2.69
CA LEU A 158 22.46 -2.50 3.48
C LEU A 158 21.97 -2.47 4.92
N VAL A 159 21.68 -3.65 5.47
CA VAL A 159 21.14 -3.79 6.83
C VAL A 159 21.84 -4.96 7.53
N HIS A 160 21.97 -4.87 8.85
CA HIS A 160 22.36 -5.98 9.70
C HIS A 160 21.12 -6.45 10.49
N ASP A 161 20.57 -7.61 10.15
CA ASP A 161 19.44 -8.20 10.88
C ASP A 161 19.94 -8.78 12.20
N THR A 162 19.42 -8.27 13.31
CA THR A 162 19.85 -8.66 14.66
C THR A 162 19.21 -9.97 15.12
N TYR A 163 18.23 -10.47 14.37
CA TYR A 163 17.48 -11.69 14.66
C TYR A 163 17.83 -12.84 13.71
N SER A 164 18.72 -12.62 12.74
CA SER A 164 19.29 -13.72 11.93
C SER A 164 20.39 -14.41 12.75
N HIS A 165 20.08 -15.58 13.29
CA HIS A 165 21.05 -16.52 13.82
C HIS A 165 21.78 -17.26 12.69
#